data_AF-A0A961PKN3-F1
#
_entry.id   AF-A0A961PKN3-F1
#
_cell.length_a   1.000
_cell.length_b   1.000
_cell.length_c   1.000
_cell.angle_alpha   90.00
_cell.angle_beta   90.00
_cell.angle_gamma   90.00
#
_symmetry.space_group_name_H-M   'P 1'
#
loop_
_entity.id
_entity.type
_entity.pdbx_description
1 polymer ?
#
loop_
_entity_poly.entity_id
_entity_poly.type
_entity_poly.pdbx_seq_one_letter_code
_entity_poly.pdbx_strand_id
1 'polypeptide(L)'
;GRASDGAFDIATGDAVTAWGFGPDPADSARIRDAATAVRPGAGAALELDRANLCARRLAPVALDLNGIAKGYGVDRLADVAKDFGLTEALLAIDGELRALGGPWSVAVERPDPDRRVPHSVLSLKNAAVATSGDYRHRVLVRGRALSHTMDPARGLPLTDGPASV
;
A
#
# COMPACT_ATOMS: atom_id res chain seq x y z
N GLY A 1 3.68 10.08 4.23
CA GLY A 1 3.67 10.89 5.44
C GLY A 1 3.72 12.34 5.04
N ARG A 2 4.84 13.02 5.29
CA ARG A 2 4.94 14.48 5.12
C ARG A 2 4.59 15.00 3.72
N ALA A 3 5.08 14.35 2.66
CA ALA A 3 4.83 14.79 1.28
C ALA A 3 3.36 14.65 0.84
N SER A 4 2.55 13.89 1.58
CA SER A 4 1.13 13.71 1.33
C SER A 4 0.26 14.34 2.42
N ASP A 5 0.83 15.24 3.24
CA ASP A 5 0.16 15.88 4.37
C ASP A 5 -0.56 14.89 5.31
N GLY A 6 0.02 13.69 5.48
CA GLY A 6 -0.53 12.64 6.34
C GLY A 6 -1.57 11.73 5.67
N ALA A 7 -1.94 11.95 4.41
CA ALA A 7 -2.85 11.06 3.68
C ALA A 7 -2.27 9.64 3.50
N PHE A 8 -0.94 9.50 3.52
CA PHE A 8 -0.27 8.21 3.64
C PHE A 8 0.47 8.15 4.98
N ASP A 9 0.10 7.20 5.84
CA ASP A 9 0.77 6.94 7.11
C ASP A 9 0.81 5.43 7.40
N ILE A 10 1.98 4.95 7.82
CA ILE A 10 2.21 3.55 8.17
C ILE A 10 1.76 3.24 9.60
N ALA A 11 1.48 4.24 10.45
CA ALA A 11 0.98 4.08 11.81
C ALA A 11 -0.53 3.78 11.86
N THR A 12 -1.00 2.90 10.97
CA THR A 12 -2.40 2.52 10.80
C THR A 12 -2.66 1.03 11.05
N GLY A 13 -1.64 0.29 11.53
CA GLY A 13 -1.70 -1.17 11.62
C GLY A 13 -2.77 -1.71 12.58
N ASP A 14 -3.11 -0.96 13.62
CA ASP A 14 -4.21 -1.27 14.53
C ASP A 14 -5.57 -1.23 13.80
N ALA A 15 -5.80 -0.17 13.01
CA ALA A 15 -7.00 0.00 12.21
C ALA A 15 -7.07 -1.04 11.10
N VAL A 16 -5.99 -1.22 10.33
CA VAL A 16 -5.90 -2.23 9.25
C VAL A 16 -6.28 -3.62 9.79
N THR A 17 -5.72 -4.00 10.94
CA THR A 17 -6.02 -5.29 11.59
C THR A 17 -7.46 -5.34 12.08
N ALA A 18 -7.97 -4.28 12.72
CA ALA A 18 -9.34 -4.22 13.22
C ALA A 18 -10.38 -4.45 12.11
N TRP A 19 -10.12 -3.91 10.92
CA TRP A 19 -10.98 -4.04 9.75
C TRP A 19 -10.81 -5.36 8.99
N GLY A 20 -9.92 -6.25 9.43
CA GLY A 20 -9.74 -7.57 8.84
C GLY A 20 -8.90 -7.58 7.56
N PHE A 21 -8.08 -6.56 7.34
CA PHE A 21 -7.08 -6.54 6.26
C PHE A 21 -5.73 -7.14 6.68
N GLY A 22 -5.64 -7.58 7.93
CA GLY A 22 -4.54 -8.37 8.47
C GLY A 22 -4.84 -9.88 8.45
N PRO A 23 -4.10 -10.69 9.23
CA PRO A 23 -4.32 -12.14 9.30
C PRO A 23 -5.60 -12.51 10.06
N ASP A 24 -6.09 -11.63 10.93
CA ASP A 24 -7.30 -11.81 11.71
C ASP A 24 -8.55 -11.30 10.95
N PRO A 25 -9.74 -11.89 11.15
CA PRO A 25 -10.99 -11.34 10.61
C PRO A 25 -11.34 -10.00 11.28
N ALA A 26 -12.22 -9.25 10.61
CA ALA A 26 -12.72 -7.98 11.14
C ALA A 26 -13.39 -8.14 12.51
N ASP A 27 -13.05 -7.28 13.47
CA ASP A 27 -13.54 -7.32 14.85
C ASP A 27 -14.25 -6.00 15.21
N SER A 28 -15.54 -6.10 15.57
CA SER A 28 -16.35 -4.92 15.84
C SER A 28 -15.93 -4.13 17.09
N ALA A 29 -15.29 -4.76 18.08
CA ALA A 29 -14.74 -4.06 19.24
C ALA A 29 -13.47 -3.32 18.86
N ARG A 30 -12.52 -4.00 18.19
CA ARG A 30 -11.29 -3.38 17.70
C ARG A 30 -11.57 -2.22 16.72
N ILE A 31 -12.61 -2.33 15.89
CA ILE A 31 -13.03 -1.24 14.99
C ILE A 31 -13.46 0.00 15.77
N ARG A 32 -14.23 -0.16 16.86
CA ARG A 32 -14.64 0.98 17.70
C ARG A 32 -13.46 1.62 18.40
N ASP A 33 -12.54 0.80 18.90
CA ASP A 33 -11.32 1.29 19.56
C ASP A 33 -10.46 2.06 18.54
N ALA A 34 -10.23 1.47 17.36
CA ALA A 34 -9.49 2.12 16.29
C ALA A 34 -10.16 3.42 15.79
N ALA A 35 -11.49 3.51 15.77
CA ALA A 35 -12.21 4.71 15.33
C ALA A 35 -12.12 5.87 16.34
N THR A 36 -11.84 5.58 17.60
CA THR A 36 -11.78 6.58 18.69
C THR A 36 -10.35 6.83 19.18
N ALA A 37 -9.39 6.01 18.76
CA ALA A 37 -7.99 6.14 19.11
C ALA A 37 -7.38 7.46 18.60
N VAL A 38 -6.76 8.20 19.52
CA VAL A 38 -5.85 9.29 19.17
C VAL A 38 -4.49 8.68 18.84
N ARG A 39 -4.20 8.55 17.54
CA ARG A 39 -2.94 7.96 17.07
C ARG A 39 -1.89 9.03 16.78
N PRO A 40 -0.68 8.92 17.33
CA PRO A 40 0.45 9.64 16.75
C PRO A 40 0.77 9.03 15.38
N GLY A 41 0.86 9.87 14.34
CA GLY A 41 1.38 9.44 13.05
C GLY A 41 2.81 8.90 13.16
N ALA A 42 3.26 8.11 12.17
CA ALA A 42 4.55 7.42 12.26
C ALA A 42 5.74 8.36 12.53
N GLY A 43 5.68 9.59 12.00
CA GLY A 43 6.72 10.61 12.23
C GLY A 43 6.82 11.14 13.66
N ALA A 44 5.77 11.01 14.47
CA ALA A 44 5.77 11.35 15.89
C ALA A 44 6.00 10.11 16.78
N ALA A 45 5.59 8.93 16.31
CA ALA A 45 5.72 7.68 17.05
C ALA A 45 7.10 7.01 16.91
N LEU A 46 7.86 7.35 15.86
CA LEU A 46 9.15 6.74 15.54
C LEU A 46 10.25 7.79 15.40
N GLU A 47 11.41 7.48 15.95
CA GLU A 47 12.66 8.17 15.70
C GLU A 47 13.58 7.25 14.88
N LEU A 48 14.17 7.78 13.81
CA LEU A 48 15.10 7.06 12.95
C LEU A 48 16.49 7.65 13.07
N ASP A 49 17.44 6.85 13.55
CA ASP A 49 18.86 7.15 13.50
C ASP A 49 19.46 6.46 12.27
N ARG A 50 19.58 7.23 11.19
CA ARG A 50 20.11 6.74 9.92
C ARG A 50 21.60 6.48 9.95
N ALA A 51 22.35 7.17 10.80
CA ALA A 51 23.80 6.99 10.90
C ALA A 51 24.13 5.63 11.52
N ASN A 52 23.35 5.24 12.53
CA ASN A 52 23.54 3.97 13.24
C ASN A 52 22.60 2.85 12.74
N LEU A 53 21.78 3.09 11.71
CA LEU A 53 20.77 2.16 11.19
C LEU A 53 19.80 1.66 12.26
N CYS A 54 19.42 2.54 13.19
CA CYS A 54 18.56 2.23 14.32
C CYS A 54 17.20 2.94 14.19
N ALA A 55 16.16 2.30 14.72
CA ALA A 55 14.83 2.89 14.88
C ALA A 55 14.38 2.75 16.33
N ARG A 56 13.87 3.84 16.92
CA ARG A 56 13.36 3.86 18.29
C ARG A 56 11.87 4.19 18.28
N ARG A 57 11.10 3.39 18.99
CA ARG A 57 9.68 3.63 19.22
C ARG A 57 9.50 4.59 20.39
N LEU A 58 8.89 5.75 20.13
CA LEU A 58 8.63 6.81 21.11
C LEU A 58 7.25 6.70 21.77
N ALA A 59 6.30 6.07 21.09
CA ALA A 59 4.94 5.83 21.58
C ALA A 59 4.44 4.45 21.13
N PRO A 60 3.44 3.83 21.80
CA PRO A 60 2.80 2.63 21.29
C PRO A 60 2.28 2.87 19.87
N VAL A 61 2.70 2.04 18.92
CA VAL A 61 2.30 2.13 17.51
C VAL A 61 2.36 0.75 16.88
N ALA A 62 1.33 0.43 16.09
CA ALA A 62 1.29 -0.72 15.21
C ALA A 62 1.52 -0.22 13.78
N LEU A 63 2.47 -0.84 13.07
CA LEU A 63 2.83 -0.43 11.72
C LEU A 63 2.19 -1.35 10.69
N ASP A 64 1.61 -0.75 9.66
CA ASP A 64 1.26 -1.40 8.40
C ASP A 64 2.13 -0.82 7.28
N LEU A 65 2.83 -1.69 6.55
CA LEU A 65 3.72 -1.29 5.46
C LEU A 65 3.17 -1.70 4.10
N ASN A 66 1.93 -2.22 4.00
CA ASN A 66 1.42 -2.80 2.76
C ASN A 66 1.37 -1.78 1.61
N GLY A 67 1.14 -0.50 1.92
CA GLY A 67 1.14 0.58 0.93
C GLY A 67 2.52 1.03 0.42
N ILE A 68 3.63 0.43 0.88
CA ILE A 68 4.99 0.76 0.39
C ILE A 68 5.90 -0.46 0.22
N ALA A 69 5.65 -1.54 0.95
CA ALA A 69 6.52 -2.71 1.01
C ALA A 69 6.65 -3.42 -0.33
N LYS A 70 5.55 -3.54 -1.09
CA LYS A 70 5.56 -4.20 -2.40
C LYS A 70 6.44 -3.46 -3.41
N GLY A 71 6.26 -2.14 -3.54
CA GLY A 71 7.08 -1.30 -4.41
C GLY A 71 8.56 -1.36 -4.05
N TYR A 72 8.88 -1.29 -2.75
CA TYR A 72 10.26 -1.49 -2.28
C TYR A 72 10.81 -2.87 -2.65
N GLY A 73 10.00 -3.93 -2.50
CA GLY A 73 10.39 -5.29 -2.90
C GLY A 73 10.72 -5.40 -4.39
N VAL A 74 9.92 -4.76 -5.25
CA VAL A 74 10.19 -4.73 -6.69
C VAL A 74 11.47 -3.96 -7.00
N ASP A 75 11.72 -2.85 -6.31
CA ASP A 75 12.97 -2.09 -6.46
C ASP A 75 14.19 -2.92 -6.06
N ARG A 76 14.11 -3.66 -4.96
CA ARG A 76 15.17 -4.58 -4.54
C ARG A 76 15.40 -5.71 -5.54
N LEU A 77 14.33 -6.26 -6.11
CA LEU A 77 14.41 -7.26 -7.18
C LEU A 77 15.11 -6.68 -8.42
N ALA A 78 14.85 -5.42 -8.75
CA ALA A 78 15.48 -4.73 -9.87
C ALA A 78 16.97 -4.51 -9.68
N ASP A 79 17.42 -4.19 -8.48
CA ASP A 79 18.85 -4.08 -8.17
C ASP A 79 19.55 -5.44 -8.28
N VAL A 80 18.95 -6.50 -7.73
CA VAL A 80 19.48 -7.86 -7.88
C VAL A 80 19.58 -8.24 -9.36
N ALA A 81 18.55 -7.97 -10.16
CA ALA A 81 18.59 -8.25 -11.60
C ALA A 81 19.76 -7.55 -12.30
N LYS A 82 20.03 -6.27 -11.97
CA LYS A 82 21.18 -5.53 -12.50
C LYS A 82 22.51 -6.15 -12.06
N ASP A 83 22.63 -6.61 -10.82
CA ASP A 83 23.83 -7.27 -10.31
C ASP A 83 24.15 -8.57 -11.08
N PHE A 84 23.12 -9.25 -11.59
CA PHE A 84 23.24 -10.38 -12.52
C PHE A 84 23.48 -9.98 -13.98
N GLY A 85 23.63 -8.68 -14.27
CA GLY A 85 23.86 -8.17 -15.62
C GLY A 85 22.60 -8.06 -16.49
N LEU A 86 21.41 -8.19 -15.92
CA LEU A 86 20.15 -8.03 -16.65
C LEU A 86 19.87 -6.54 -16.87
N THR A 87 19.78 -6.15 -18.14
CA THR A 87 19.52 -4.76 -18.56
C THR A 87 18.13 -4.55 -19.14
N GLU A 88 17.45 -5.64 -19.54
CA GLU A 88 16.10 -5.65 -20.12
C GLU A 88 15.22 -6.63 -19.31
N ALA A 89 14.33 -6.11 -18.46
CA ALA A 89 13.42 -6.91 -17.66
C ALA A 89 12.18 -6.13 -17.24
N LEU A 90 11.04 -6.81 -17.10
CA LEU A 90 9.85 -6.29 -16.42
C LEU A 90 9.60 -7.12 -15.17
N LEU A 91 9.73 -6.48 -14.00
CA LEU A 91 9.66 -7.10 -12.69
C LEU A 91 8.37 -6.68 -12.02
N ALA A 92 7.68 -7.59 -11.34
CA ALA A 92 6.39 -7.29 -10.75
C ALA A 92 6.11 -8.04 -9.45
N ILE A 93 5.45 -7.38 -8.49
CA ILE A 93 4.86 -7.95 -7.28
C ILE A 93 3.47 -7.35 -7.10
N ASP A 94 2.42 -8.13 -7.32
CA ASP A 94 1.03 -7.78 -6.98
C ASP A 94 0.61 -6.34 -7.36
N GLY A 95 0.73 -6.02 -8.66
CA GLY A 95 0.33 -4.72 -9.22
C GLY A 95 1.40 -3.63 -9.16
N GLU A 96 2.52 -3.87 -8.46
CA GLU A 96 3.71 -3.04 -8.51
C GLU A 96 4.64 -3.54 -9.60
N LEU A 97 5.05 -2.68 -10.54
CA LEU A 97 5.94 -3.05 -11.63
C LEU A 97 7.15 -2.12 -11.74
N ARG A 98 8.29 -2.69 -12.14
CA ARG A 98 9.52 -1.96 -12.48
C ARG A 98 10.08 -2.49 -13.80
N ALA A 99 10.27 -1.57 -14.75
CA ALA A 99 10.94 -1.83 -16.01
C ALA A 99 12.44 -1.49 -15.92
N LEU A 100 13.26 -2.44 -16.33
CA LEU A 100 14.65 -2.24 -16.77
C LEU A 100 14.64 -2.28 -18.30
N GLY A 101 15.28 -1.29 -18.93
CA GLY A 101 15.27 -1.17 -20.38
C GLY A 101 13.88 -0.81 -20.93
N GLY A 102 13.54 -1.34 -22.10
CA GLY A 102 12.24 -1.18 -22.76
C GLY A 102 12.28 -0.49 -24.12
N PRO A 103 11.10 -0.30 -24.76
CA PRO A 103 9.79 -0.17 -24.10
C PRO A 103 9.07 -1.49 -23.79
N TRP A 104 8.39 -1.53 -22.65
CA TRP A 104 7.50 -2.61 -22.21
C TRP A 104 6.04 -2.15 -22.29
N SER A 105 5.16 -2.97 -22.87
CA SER A 105 3.72 -2.70 -22.90
C SER A 105 3.06 -3.24 -21.64
N VAL A 106 2.54 -2.34 -20.81
CA VAL A 106 1.88 -2.68 -19.53
C VAL A 106 0.42 -2.26 -19.60
N ALA A 107 -0.50 -3.22 -19.50
CA ALA A 107 -1.93 -2.93 -19.48
C ALA A 107 -2.34 -2.36 -18.10
N VAL A 108 -3.12 -1.29 -18.12
CA VAL A 108 -3.83 -0.77 -16.94
C VAL A 108 -5.20 -1.43 -16.91
N GLU A 109 -5.52 -2.08 -15.80
CA GLU A 109 -6.78 -2.81 -15.63
C GLU A 109 -7.95 -1.83 -15.46
N ARG A 110 -9.12 -2.16 -16.01
CA ARG A 110 -10.36 -1.44 -15.68
C ARG A 110 -10.74 -1.73 -14.22
N PRO A 111 -11.20 -0.73 -13.45
CA PRO A 111 -11.70 -0.94 -12.09
C PRO A 111 -13.09 -1.62 -12.12
N ASP A 112 -13.10 -2.90 -12.46
CA ASP A 112 -14.29 -3.75 -12.53
C ASP A 112 -14.09 -4.93 -11.57
N PRO A 113 -14.87 -5.03 -10.48
CA PRO A 113 -14.69 -6.07 -9.47
C PRO A 113 -14.93 -7.49 -10.02
N ASP A 114 -15.76 -7.62 -11.06
CA ASP A 114 -16.20 -8.91 -11.59
C ASP A 114 -15.35 -9.39 -12.76
N ARG A 115 -14.60 -8.48 -13.41
CA ARG A 115 -13.84 -8.78 -14.62
C ARG A 115 -12.44 -8.18 -14.60
N ARG A 116 -11.48 -8.93 -15.12
CA ARG A 116 -10.14 -8.43 -15.44
C ARG A 116 -10.08 -8.12 -16.94
N VAL A 117 -10.23 -6.85 -17.29
CA VAL A 117 -10.14 -6.38 -18.68
C VAL A 117 -9.21 -5.16 -18.76
N PRO A 118 -8.40 -5.03 -19.82
CA PRO A 118 -7.57 -3.85 -20.00
C PRO A 118 -8.44 -2.62 -20.28
N HIS A 119 -8.12 -1.51 -19.62
CA HIS A 119 -8.66 -0.19 -19.91
C HIS A 119 -7.77 0.58 -20.90
N SER A 120 -6.45 0.57 -20.64
CA SER A 120 -5.44 1.25 -21.46
C SER A 120 -4.11 0.50 -21.41
N VAL A 121 -3.14 0.91 -22.22
CA VAL A 121 -1.77 0.35 -22.22
C VAL A 121 -0.76 1.49 -22.07
N LEU A 122 0.19 1.33 -21.16
CA LEU A 122 1.33 2.20 -20.95
C LEU A 122 2.56 1.60 -21.63
N SER A 123 3.39 2.47 -22.22
CA SER A 123 4.73 2.10 -22.69
C SER A 123 5.74 2.51 -21.62
N LEU A 124 6.24 1.54 -20.85
CA LEU A 124 7.21 1.75 -19.78
C LEU A 124 8.64 1.56 -20.26
N LYS A 125 9.52 2.52 -19.95
CA LYS A 125 10.97 2.39 -20.16
C LYS A 125 11.72 2.93 -18.96
N ASN A 126 12.57 2.11 -18.33
CA ASN A 126 13.35 2.48 -17.14
C ASN A 126 12.52 3.18 -16.05
N ALA A 127 11.29 2.72 -15.83
CA ALA A 127 10.31 3.36 -14.97
C ALA A 127 9.56 2.34 -14.11
N ALA A 128 8.92 2.82 -13.04
CA ALA A 128 8.01 2.02 -12.22
C ALA A 128 6.57 2.48 -12.44
N VAL A 129 5.63 1.57 -12.25
CA VAL A 129 4.20 1.88 -12.16
C VAL A 129 3.59 1.04 -11.06
N ALA A 130 2.70 1.66 -10.29
CA ALA A 130 1.94 1.06 -9.21
C ALA A 130 0.47 1.42 -9.43
N THR A 131 -0.45 0.59 -8.97
CA THR A 131 -1.88 0.90 -9.05
C THR A 131 -2.55 0.58 -7.72
N SER A 132 -3.23 1.57 -7.17
CA SER A 132 -4.05 1.42 -5.97
C SER A 132 -5.52 1.53 -6.35
N GLY A 133 -6.32 0.52 -6.02
CA GLY A 133 -7.72 0.45 -6.41
C GLY A 133 -8.61 -0.22 -5.39
N ASP A 134 -9.91 0.08 -5.45
CA ASP A 134 -10.91 -0.32 -4.46
C ASP A 134 -11.63 -1.64 -4.77
N TYR A 135 -11.32 -2.26 -5.91
CA TYR A 135 -12.14 -3.29 -6.55
C TYR A 135 -11.57 -4.72 -6.45
N ARG A 136 -10.32 -4.91 -6.00
CA ARG A 136 -9.68 -6.24 -5.86
C ARG A 136 -9.64 -6.75 -4.43
N HIS A 137 -8.96 -6.02 -3.54
CA HIS A 137 -8.80 -6.44 -2.15
C HIS A 137 -9.83 -5.74 -1.27
N ARG A 138 -10.89 -6.49 -0.93
CA ARG A 138 -12.08 -6.01 -0.20
C ARG A 138 -12.48 -6.96 0.91
N VAL A 139 -13.08 -6.42 1.96
CA VAL A 139 -13.70 -7.16 3.07
C VAL A 139 -15.19 -6.82 3.17
N LEU A 140 -16.01 -7.79 3.56
CA LEU A 140 -17.44 -7.58 3.79
C LEU A 140 -17.68 -7.34 5.29
N VAL A 141 -18.01 -6.10 5.65
CA VAL A 141 -18.33 -5.74 7.04
C VAL A 141 -19.74 -5.17 7.08
N ARG A 142 -20.63 -5.81 7.86
CA ARG A 142 -22.05 -5.42 7.99
C ARG A 142 -22.77 -5.26 6.65
N GLY A 143 -22.50 -6.15 5.70
CA GLY A 143 -23.10 -6.13 4.37
C GLY A 143 -22.54 -5.08 3.41
N ARG A 144 -21.54 -4.29 3.82
CA ARG A 144 -20.82 -3.34 2.96
C ARG A 144 -19.45 -3.90 2.61
N ALA A 145 -19.12 -3.88 1.32
CA ALA A 145 -17.82 -4.33 0.84
C ALA A 145 -16.85 -3.15 0.73
N LEU A 146 -15.84 -3.15 1.60
CA LEU A 146 -14.89 -2.07 1.84
C LEU A 146 -13.51 -2.44 1.29
N SER A 147 -12.80 -1.49 0.68
CA SER A 147 -11.43 -1.69 0.22
C SER A 147 -10.41 -1.46 1.33
N HIS A 148 -9.19 -1.94 1.11
CA HIS A 148 -8.08 -1.87 2.07
C HIS A 148 -7.41 -0.49 2.19
N THR A 149 -7.84 0.51 1.41
CA THR A 149 -7.30 1.87 1.53
C THR A 149 -7.90 2.56 2.75
N MET A 150 -7.05 2.83 3.74
CA MET A 150 -7.46 3.45 5.00
C MET A 150 -7.34 4.97 4.94
N ASP A 151 -8.25 5.67 5.59
CA ASP A 151 -8.11 7.06 6.00
C ASP A 151 -7.36 7.10 7.36
N PRO A 152 -6.08 7.53 7.42
CA PRO A 152 -5.31 7.49 8.66
C PRO A 152 -5.88 8.41 9.75
N ALA A 153 -6.53 9.51 9.37
CA ALA A 153 -7.09 10.47 10.31
C ALA A 153 -8.35 9.92 11.00
N ARG A 154 -9.12 9.08 10.30
CA ARG A 154 -10.33 8.45 10.85
C ARG A 154 -10.11 7.03 11.39
N GLY A 155 -9.10 6.32 10.90
CA GLY A 155 -8.92 4.89 11.19
C GLY A 155 -9.97 3.99 10.56
N LEU A 156 -10.55 4.44 9.45
CA LEU A 156 -11.63 3.76 8.75
C LEU A 156 -11.23 3.57 7.28
N PRO A 157 -11.74 2.54 6.60
CA PRO A 157 -11.63 2.42 5.16
C PRO A 157 -12.22 3.64 4.47
N LEU A 158 -11.59 4.07 3.38
CA LEU A 158 -12.08 5.14 2.53
C LEU A 158 -13.36 4.67 1.80
N THR A 159 -14.42 5.49 1.80
CA THR A 159 -15.71 5.14 1.17
C THR A 159 -15.95 5.82 -0.17
N ASP A 160 -15.32 6.97 -0.42
CA ASP A 160 -15.59 7.85 -1.57
C ASP A 160 -14.29 8.24 -2.29
N GLY A 161 -13.40 7.28 -2.48
CA GLY A 161 -12.14 7.45 -3.21
C GLY A 161 -12.30 7.28 -4.72
N PRO A 162 -11.26 7.62 -5.50
CA PRO A 162 -11.19 7.19 -6.90
C PRO A 162 -11.16 5.66 -6.96
N ALA A 163 -11.80 5.08 -7.98
CA ALA A 163 -11.82 3.63 -8.16
C ALA A 163 -10.40 3.04 -8.39
N SER A 164 -9.50 3.84 -8.98
CA SER A 164 -8.08 3.53 -9.15
C SER A 164 -7.24 4.79 -9.32
N VAL A 165 -6.01 4.78 -8.82
CA VAL A 165 -4.92 5.74 -9.12
C VAL A 165 -3.70 4.97 -9.61
#